data_AF-A0A318TE69-F1
#
_entry.id   AF-A0A318TE69-F1
#
_cell.length_a   1.000
_cell.length_b   1.000
_cell.length_c   1.000
_cell.angle_alpha   90.00
_cell.angle_beta   90.00
_cell.angle_gamma   90.00
#
_symmetry.space_group_name_H-M   'P 1'
#
loop_
_entity.id
_entity.type
_entity.pdbx_description
1 polymer ?
#
loop_
_entity_poly.entity_id
_entity_poly.type
_entity_poly.pdbx_seq_one_letter_code
_entity_poly.pdbx_strand_id
1 'polypeptide(L)'
;MRISNEILKSKIDTKGYTLIELIAVLVLLGVIALIAILSVAKRIEKAKEEVCKSYRMEISQTYKLQLQFDDLEHNEISFNTYLLEIDGTPCPENGKLVYKDGVILCNIHSEVNDFDYKDENDVIPFL
;
A
#
# COMPACT_ATOMS: atom_id res chain seq x y z
N MET A 1 14.97 38.69 77.85
CA MET A 1 14.23 37.48 77.46
C MET A 1 13.76 37.66 76.01
N ARG A 2 14.54 37.18 75.03
CA ARG A 2 14.25 37.28 73.59
C ARG A 2 14.03 35.86 73.08
N ILE A 3 12.77 35.44 73.01
CA ILE A 3 12.40 34.10 72.56
C ILE A 3 12.22 34.15 71.05
N SER A 4 13.17 33.49 70.38
CA SER A 4 13.02 32.63 69.21
C SER A 4 11.84 32.91 68.28
N ASN A 5 12.12 33.59 67.15
CA ASN A 5 11.30 33.52 65.94
C ASN A 5 12.18 33.48 64.69
N GLU A 6 13.25 32.68 64.74
CA GLU A 6 13.96 32.17 63.57
C GLU A 6 13.36 30.79 63.22
N ILE A 7 12.06 30.73 62.97
CA ILE A 7 11.44 29.56 62.34
C ILE A 7 11.88 29.61 60.88
N LEU A 8 12.87 28.78 60.58
CA LEU A 8 13.41 28.47 59.25
C LEU A 8 12.35 28.56 58.16
N LYS A 9 12.29 29.71 57.50
CA LYS A 9 11.46 29.93 56.32
C LYS A 9 12.19 29.30 55.13
N SER A 10 12.15 27.97 55.04
CA SER A 10 12.62 27.26 53.84
C SER A 10 11.63 27.56 52.70
N LYS A 11 11.95 28.60 51.92
CA LYS A 11 11.26 28.90 50.68
C LYS A 11 11.78 27.90 49.65
N ILE A 12 11.07 26.79 49.47
CA ILE A 12 11.31 25.88 48.35
C ILE A 12 10.99 26.69 47.09
N ASP A 13 12.04 27.14 46.41
CA ASP A 13 11.93 27.86 45.14
C ASP A 13 11.52 26.85 44.07
N THR A 14 10.21 26.68 43.88
CA THR A 14 9.62 25.87 42.82
C THR A 14 9.76 26.61 41.49
N LYS A 15 11.00 26.85 41.05
CA LYS A 15 11.28 27.30 39.68
C LYS A 15 11.09 26.12 38.76
N GLY A 16 9.90 26.06 38.18
CA GLY A 16 9.51 25.05 37.21
C GLY A 16 10.49 25.03 36.05
N TYR A 17 11.07 23.86 35.82
CA TYR A 17 11.95 23.52 34.71
C TYR A 17 11.17 23.36 33.40
N THR A 18 10.20 24.26 33.13
CA THR A 18 9.23 24.16 32.03
C THR A 18 9.89 24.00 30.67
N LEU A 19 11.05 24.62 30.47
CA LEU A 19 11.79 24.54 29.22
C LEU A 19 12.40 23.15 29.00
N ILE A 20 13.08 22.58 30.01
CA ILE A 20 13.71 21.26 29.86
C ILE A 20 12.68 20.14 29.85
N GLU A 21 11.57 20.29 30.57
CA GLU A 21 10.44 19.37 30.52
C GLU A 21 9.80 19.33 29.13
N LEU A 22 9.56 20.50 28.51
CA LEU A 22 9.08 20.58 27.13
C LEU A 22 10.08 19.98 26.13
N ILE A 23 11.37 20.27 26.29
CA ILE A 23 12.41 19.71 25.42
C ILE A 23 12.44 18.18 25.52
N ALA A 24 12.35 17.62 26.73
CA ALA A 24 12.32 16.17 26.93
C ALA A 24 11.09 15.53 26.23
N VAL A 25 9.92 16.17 26.32
CA VAL A 25 8.70 15.70 25.62
C VAL A 25 8.85 15.79 24.10
N LEU A 26 9.40 16.90 23.57
CA LEU A 26 9.61 17.07 22.13
C LEU A 26 10.60 16.05 21.56
N VAL A 27 11.67 15.74 22.30
CA VAL A 27 12.62 14.70 21.92
C VAL A 27 11.92 13.34 21.84
N LEU A 28 11.11 12.99 22.85
CA LEU A 28 10.35 11.74 22.85
C LEU A 28 9.36 11.65 21.68
N LEU A 29 8.59 12.73 21.43
CA LEU A 29 7.65 12.79 20.31
C LEU A 29 8.36 12.71 18.96
N GLY A 30 9.53 13.34 18.82
CA GLY A 30 10.35 13.26 17.61
C GLY A 30 10.79 11.83 17.29
N VAL A 31 11.25 11.08 18.30
CA VAL A 31 11.64 9.68 18.13
C VAL A 31 10.44 8.82 17.69
N ILE A 32 9.28 9.00 18.33
CA ILE A 32 8.05 8.26 17.99
C ILE A 32 7.59 8.61 16.56
N ALA A 33 7.63 9.89 16.18
CA ALA A 33 7.22 10.34 14.86
C ALA A 33 8.08 9.72 13.74
N LEU A 34 9.40 9.61 13.94
CA LEU A 34 10.30 8.97 12.98
C LEU A 34 9.93 7.50 12.73
N ILE A 35 9.67 6.74 13.79
CA ILE A 35 9.28 5.32 13.69
C ILE A 35 7.91 5.18 13.01
N ALA A 36 6.98 6.08 13.33
CA ALA A 36 5.63 6.07 12.75
C ALA A 36 5.65 6.25 11.22
N ILE A 37 6.47 7.16 10.70
CA ILE A 37 6.58 7.41 9.25
C ILE A 37 7.01 6.15 8.50
N LEU A 38 8.08 5.49 8.94
CA LEU A 38 8.60 4.27 8.28
C LEU A 38 7.59 3.13 8.33
N SER A 39 6.83 3.02 9.42
CA SER A 39 5.79 1.99 9.59
C SER A 39 4.63 2.18 8.61
N VAL A 40 4.17 3.43 8.43
CA VAL A 40 3.06 3.75 7.52
C VAL A 40 3.46 3.59 6.06
N ALA A 41 4.67 4.00 5.68
CA ALA A 41 5.15 3.88 4.30
C ALA A 41 5.07 2.43 3.78
N LYS A 42 5.51 1.45 4.58
CA LYS A 42 5.42 0.02 4.23
C LYS A 42 3.99 -0.48 4.10
N ARG A 43 3.07 0.05 4.90
CA ARG A 43 1.64 -0.33 4.83
C ARG A 43 0.97 0.22 3.58
N ILE A 44 1.35 1.43 3.16
CA ILE A 44 0.84 2.04 1.93
C ILE A 44 1.27 1.21 0.72
N GLU A 45 2.53 0.80 0.66
CA GLU A 45 3.04 -0.03 -0.44
C GLU A 45 2.26 -1.35 -0.57
N LYS A 46 2.07 -2.06 0.54
CA LYS A 46 1.25 -3.27 0.56
C LYS A 46 -0.20 -3.03 0.15
N ALA A 47 -0.81 -1.94 0.62
CA ALA A 47 -2.17 -1.59 0.26
C ALA A 47 -2.30 -1.32 -1.25
N LYS A 48 -1.31 -0.65 -1.87
CA LYS A 48 -1.28 -0.43 -3.32
C LYS A 48 -1.20 -1.75 -4.09
N GLU A 49 -0.35 -2.66 -3.65
CA GLU A 49 -0.20 -3.99 -4.23
C GLU A 49 -1.50 -4.80 -4.13
N GLU A 50 -2.13 -4.82 -2.96
CA GLU A 50 -3.40 -5.53 -2.72
C GLU A 50 -4.55 -4.97 -3.55
N VAL A 51 -4.68 -3.64 -3.64
CA VAL A 51 -5.68 -2.99 -4.50
C VAL A 51 -5.44 -3.35 -5.96
N CYS A 52 -4.20 -3.29 -6.43
CA CYS A 52 -3.87 -3.68 -7.80
C CYS A 52 -4.18 -5.16 -8.06
N LYS A 53 -3.85 -6.05 -7.13
CA LYS A 53 -4.13 -7.49 -7.23
C LYS A 53 -5.63 -7.77 -7.29
N SER A 54 -6.41 -7.19 -6.38
CA SER A 54 -7.87 -7.37 -6.34
C SER A 54 -8.51 -6.87 -7.63
N TYR A 55 -8.13 -5.68 -8.08
CA TYR A 55 -8.64 -5.11 -9.32
C TYR A 55 -8.34 -6.02 -10.51
N ARG A 56 -7.08 -6.43 -10.71
CA ARG A 56 -6.67 -7.35 -11.79
C ARG A 56 -7.46 -8.65 -11.79
N MET A 57 -7.68 -9.23 -10.61
CA MET A 57 -8.45 -10.47 -10.47
C MET A 57 -9.89 -10.28 -10.97
N GLU A 58 -10.57 -9.22 -10.53
CA GLU A 58 -11.94 -8.91 -10.93
C GLU A 58 -12.07 -8.65 -12.44
N ILE A 59 -11.20 -7.80 -13.00
CA ILE A 59 -11.25 -7.47 -14.43
C ILE A 59 -10.81 -8.65 -15.30
N SER A 60 -9.90 -9.51 -14.83
CA SER A 60 -9.47 -10.70 -15.61
C SER A 60 -10.62 -11.68 -15.81
N GLN A 61 -11.42 -11.90 -14.77
CA GLN A 61 -12.59 -12.78 -14.82
C GLN A 61 -13.65 -12.20 -15.75
N THR A 62 -13.96 -10.92 -15.59
CA THR A 62 -14.98 -10.23 -16.38
C THR A 62 -14.60 -10.18 -17.87
N TYR A 63 -13.36 -9.81 -18.17
CA TYR A 63 -12.87 -9.75 -19.55
C TYR A 63 -12.79 -11.14 -20.20
N LYS A 64 -12.34 -12.17 -19.47
CA LYS A 64 -12.34 -13.55 -19.96
C LYS A 64 -13.75 -14.04 -20.30
N LEU A 65 -14.73 -13.75 -19.44
CA LEU A 65 -16.12 -14.09 -19.71
C LEU A 65 -16.63 -13.37 -20.98
N GLN A 66 -16.32 -12.09 -21.15
CA GLN A 66 -16.71 -11.35 -22.34
C GLN A 66 -16.13 -11.95 -23.63
N LEU A 67 -14.84 -12.29 -23.65
CA LEU A 67 -14.23 -12.99 -24.79
C LEU A 67 -14.94 -14.30 -25.12
N GLN A 68 -15.33 -15.07 -24.10
CA GLN A 68 -16.06 -16.33 -24.28
C GLN A 68 -17.50 -16.13 -24.79
N PHE A 69 -18.20 -15.10 -24.30
CA PHE A 69 -19.59 -14.83 -24.71
C PHE A 69 -19.68 -14.27 -26.14
N ASP A 70 -18.74 -13.40 -26.51
CA ASP A 70 -18.75 -12.74 -27.82
C ASP A 70 -18.04 -13.59 -28.90
N ASP A 71 -17.48 -14.74 -28.53
CA ASP A 71 -16.63 -15.61 -29.39
C ASP A 71 -15.47 -14.82 -30.04
N LEU A 72 -14.84 -13.96 -29.23
CA LEU A 72 -13.75 -13.08 -29.64
C LEU A 72 -12.42 -13.57 -29.07
N GLU A 73 -11.37 -13.47 -29.88
CA GLU A 73 -10.00 -13.62 -29.41
C GLU A 73 -9.49 -12.33 -28.75
N HIS A 74 -8.55 -12.48 -27.82
CA HIS A 74 -7.89 -11.34 -27.22
C HIS A 74 -7.15 -10.51 -28.27
N ASN A 75 -7.39 -9.21 -28.25
CA ASN A 75 -6.68 -8.22 -29.05
C ASN A 75 -6.33 -7.02 -28.17
N GLU A 76 -5.08 -6.56 -28.26
CA GLU A 76 -4.56 -5.42 -27.48
C GLU A 76 -5.40 -4.14 -27.68
N ILE A 77 -5.90 -3.87 -28.90
CA ILE A 77 -6.72 -2.68 -29.13
C ILE A 77 -8.05 -2.80 -28.38
N SER A 78 -8.75 -3.93 -28.55
CA SER A 78 -10.03 -4.19 -27.89
C SER A 78 -9.88 -4.18 -26.36
N PHE A 79 -8.76 -4.71 -25.85
CA PHE A 79 -8.45 -4.68 -24.42
C PHE A 79 -8.19 -3.28 -23.89
N ASN A 80 -7.43 -2.45 -24.61
CA ASN A 80 -7.22 -1.06 -24.19
C ASN A 80 -8.52 -0.25 -24.22
N THR A 81 -9.40 -0.49 -25.19
CA THR A 81 -10.75 0.10 -25.20
C THR A 81 -11.56 -0.34 -23.98
N TYR A 82 -11.57 -1.63 -23.67
CA TYR A 82 -12.22 -2.17 -22.47
C TYR A 82 -11.70 -1.51 -21.18
N LEU A 83 -10.39 -1.32 -21.05
CA LEU A 83 -9.79 -0.64 -19.89
C LEU A 83 -10.19 0.84 -19.77
N LEU A 84 -10.51 1.51 -20.88
CA LEU A 84 -11.00 2.89 -20.88
C LEU A 84 -12.49 2.99 -20.55
N GLU A 85 -13.26 1.94 -20.86
CA GLU A 85 -14.69 1.88 -20.61
C GLU A 85 -15.04 1.46 -19.18
N ILE A 86 -14.15 0.72 -18.51
CA ILE A 86 -14.33 0.35 -17.11
C ILE A 86 -14.09 1.54 -16.19
N ASP A 87 -15.08 1.82 -15.35
CA ASP A 87 -14.93 2.73 -14.21
C ASP A 87 -14.02 2.09 -13.15
N GLY A 88 -12.95 2.82 -12.79
CA GLY A 88 -12.02 2.38 -11.77
C GLY A 88 -10.70 3.11 -11.89
N THR A 89 -9.93 3.13 -10.79
CA THR A 89 -8.54 3.56 -10.87
C THR A 89 -7.70 2.36 -11.28
N PRO A 90 -7.20 2.27 -12.52
CA PRO A 90 -6.19 1.28 -12.84
C PRO A 90 -5.00 1.52 -11.91
N CYS A 91 -4.36 0.43 -11.47
CA CYS A 91 -3.14 0.36 -10.63
C CYS A 91 -2.76 1.69 -9.92
N PRO A 92 -2.74 1.77 -8.57
CA PRO A 92 -2.47 3.03 -7.84
C PRO A 92 -1.16 3.76 -8.17
N GLU A 93 -0.25 3.10 -8.89
CA GLU A 93 1.03 3.64 -9.36
C GLU A 93 1.08 3.82 -10.89
N ASN A 94 -0.09 3.86 -11.53
CA ASN A 94 -0.27 4.00 -12.97
C ASN A 94 0.47 2.92 -13.78
N GLY A 95 0.52 1.70 -13.24
CA GLY A 95 1.08 0.54 -13.93
C GLY A 95 0.29 0.18 -15.18
N LYS A 96 1.01 -0.20 -16.24
CA LYS A 96 0.44 -0.72 -17.48
C LYS A 96 -0.06 -2.15 -17.25
N LEU A 97 -1.29 -2.39 -17.69
CA LEU A 97 -1.92 -3.70 -17.65
C LEU A 97 -1.74 -4.41 -19.00
N VAL A 98 -1.53 -5.73 -18.95
CA VAL A 98 -1.40 -6.61 -20.12
C VAL A 98 -2.19 -7.88 -19.84
N TYR A 99 -2.96 -8.34 -20.81
CA TYR A 99 -3.65 -9.62 -20.72
C TYR A 99 -2.78 -10.72 -21.32
N LYS A 100 -2.60 -11.83 -20.58
CA LYS A 100 -1.88 -13.03 -21.05
C LYS A 100 -2.57 -14.26 -20.48
N ASP A 101 -2.84 -15.24 -21.33
CA ASP A 101 -3.26 -16.59 -20.93
C ASP A 101 -4.41 -16.63 -19.92
N GLY A 102 -5.41 -15.75 -20.07
CA GLY A 102 -6.57 -15.71 -19.18
C GLY A 102 -6.43 -14.81 -17.95
N VAL A 103 -5.25 -14.22 -17.71
CA VAL A 103 -4.96 -13.36 -16.55
C VAL A 103 -4.49 -11.97 -16.96
N ILE A 104 -4.76 -10.98 -16.12
CA ILE A 104 -4.27 -9.60 -16.32
C ILE A 104 -3.09 -9.34 -15.40
N LEU A 105 -1.98 -8.96 -16.01
CA LEU A 105 -0.71 -8.66 -15.36
C LEU A 105 -0.46 -7.16 -15.35
N CYS A 106 0.16 -6.67 -14.29
CA CYS A 106 0.63 -5.30 -14.12
C CYS A 106 2.16 -5.29 -14.13
N ASN A 107 2.76 -4.42 -14.91
CA ASN A 107 4.22 -4.30 -15.01
C ASN A 107 4.92 -3.88 -13.69
N ILE A 108 4.17 -3.39 -12.70
CA ILE A 108 4.70 -2.94 -11.40
C ILE A 108 4.46 -3.99 -10.31
N HIS A 109 3.24 -4.54 -10.24
CA HIS A 109 2.77 -5.35 -9.10
C HIS A 109 2.49 -6.84 -9.45
N SER A 110 2.91 -7.31 -10.62
CA SER A 110 2.88 -8.75 -10.94
C SER A 110 4.26 -9.34 -10.80
N GLU A 111 4.35 -10.50 -10.15
CA GLU A 111 5.62 -11.18 -9.98
C GLU A 111 6.03 -11.86 -11.30
N VAL A 112 7.33 -12.07 -11.48
CA VAL A 112 7.87 -12.76 -12.68
C VAL A 112 7.31 -14.18 -12.80
N ASN A 113 6.89 -14.80 -11.69
CA ASN A 113 6.28 -16.13 -11.68
C ASN A 113 4.83 -16.16 -12.18
N ASP A 114 4.13 -15.01 -12.19
CA ASP A 114 2.77 -14.92 -12.75
C ASP A 114 2.76 -15.05 -14.29
N PHE A 115 3.94 -15.10 -14.92
CA PHE A 115 4.12 -15.36 -16.35
C PHE A 115 4.34 -16.85 -16.70
N ASP A 116 4.36 -17.75 -15.70
CA ASP A 116 4.64 -19.19 -15.90
C ASP A 116 3.45 -20.07 -15.50
N TYR A 117 2.22 -19.67 -15.86
CA TYR A 117 1.12 -20.62 -15.93
C TYR A 117 1.33 -21.51 -17.15
N LYS A 118 2.03 -22.63 -16.94
CA LYS A 118 1.93 -23.78 -17.83
C LYS A 118 0.51 -24.29 -17.79
N ASP A 119 -0.13 -24.27 -18.95
CA ASP A 119 -1.36 -24.98 -19.23
C ASP A 119 -1.15 -26.49 -18.98
N GLU A 120 -1.53 -26.94 -17.80
CA GLU A 120 -1.79 -28.35 -17.55
C GLU A 120 -3.17 -28.66 -18.15
N ASN A 121 -3.29 -28.81 -19.47
CA ASN A 121 -4.34 -29.65 -20.13
C ASN A 121 -4.39 -29.62 -21.69
N ASP A 122 -3.32 -29.37 -22.44
CA ASP A 122 -3.36 -29.75 -23.88
C ASP A 122 -2.03 -30.30 -24.41
N VAL A 123 -1.81 -31.59 -24.12
CA VAL A 123 -0.89 -32.43 -24.92
C VAL A 123 -1.62 -32.80 -26.20
N ILE A 124 -1.49 -31.97 -27.24
CA ILE A 124 -1.79 -32.38 -28.61
C ILE A 124 -0.47 -32.82 -29.26
N PRO A 125 -0.28 -34.11 -29.60
CA PRO A 125 0.92 -34.57 -30.27
C PRO A 125 0.90 -34.05 -31.71
N PHE A 126 1.91 -33.26 -32.07
CA PHE A 126 2.15 -32.89 -33.47
C PHE A 126 2.41 -34.16 -34.30
N LEU A 127 1.55 -34.42 -35.27
CA LEU A 127 1.78 -35.35 -36.39
C LEU A 127 2.14 -34.55 -37.65
#